data_AF-A0A8H6GJI7-F1
#
_entry.id   AF-A0A8H6GJI7-F1
#
_cell.length_a   1.000
_cell.length_b   1.000
_cell.length_c   1.000
_cell.angle_alpha   90.00
_cell.angle_beta   90.00
_cell.angle_gamma   90.00
#
_symmetry.space_group_name_H-M   'P 1'
#
loop_
_entity.id
_entity.type
_entity.pdbx_description
1 polymer ?
#
loop_
_entity_poly.entity_id
_entity_poly.type
_entity_poly.pdbx_seq_one_letter_code
_entity_poly.pdbx_strand_id
1 'polypeptide(L)'
;MARPPSPIDQYRHYITFLYLNGASRSKIRHKLRKRHQIAVDLSTISRRMASWGLPRQQSRTIETPELVEAIRDLIFRVGLTEKQSLSVLQRQGWPITKRGLKRIRLHPDRRRVRRINSNEERLALLEKTEQVIVEMAPGLPSDQSNQIRT
;
A
#
# COMPACT_ATOMS: atom_id res chain seq x y z
N MET A 1 32.06 12.93 -16.54
CA MET A 1 32.23 13.29 -15.12
C MET A 1 31.05 12.78 -14.30
N ALA A 2 31.29 12.05 -13.22
CA ALA A 2 30.23 11.59 -12.32
C ALA A 2 29.67 12.78 -11.53
N ARG A 3 28.36 12.96 -11.55
CA ARG A 3 27.69 14.03 -10.80
C ARG A 3 27.86 13.77 -9.30
N PRO A 4 28.22 14.77 -8.47
CA PRO A 4 28.36 14.58 -7.03
C PRO A 4 27.06 13.98 -6.44
N PRO A 5 27.18 13.02 -5.50
CA PRO A 5 26.03 12.41 -4.87
C PRO A 5 25.20 13.49 -4.18
N SER A 6 23.87 13.42 -4.33
CA SER A 6 23.00 14.36 -3.65
C SER A 6 23.06 14.07 -2.15
N PRO A 7 23.03 15.08 -1.27
CA PRO A 7 22.92 14.86 0.17
C PRO A 7 21.67 14.02 0.54
N ILE A 8 20.67 13.97 -0.36
CA ILE A 8 19.47 13.14 -0.20
C ILE A 8 19.76 11.64 -0.33
N ASP A 9 20.82 11.26 -1.06
CA ASP A 9 21.18 9.86 -1.32
C ASP A 9 21.61 9.15 -0.02
N GLN A 10 22.18 9.90 0.95
CA GLN A 10 22.51 9.41 2.29
C GLN A 10 21.27 8.97 3.09
N TYR A 11 20.09 9.52 2.75
CA TYR A 11 18.82 9.24 3.43
C TYR A 11 17.92 8.31 2.61
N ARG A 12 18.46 7.61 1.61
CA ARG A 12 17.70 6.70 0.73
C ARG A 12 16.85 5.71 1.53
N HIS A 13 17.42 5.03 2.53
CA HIS A 13 16.69 4.05 3.34
C HIS A 13 15.54 4.70 4.12
N TYR A 14 15.79 5.84 4.77
CA TYR A 14 14.77 6.56 5.53
C TYR A 14 13.63 7.06 4.64
N ILE A 15 13.95 7.59 3.46
CA ILE A 15 12.95 8.08 2.50
C ILE A 15 12.14 6.91 1.93
N THR A 16 12.81 5.81 1.58
CA THR A 16 12.17 4.58 1.10
C THR A 16 11.21 4.03 2.13
N PHE A 17 11.65 3.91 3.39
CA PHE A 17 10.80 3.49 4.50
C PHE A 17 9.57 4.40 4.64
N LEU A 18 9.75 5.72 4.69
CA LEU A 18 8.62 6.64 4.81
C LEU A 18 7.63 6.52 3.64
N TYR A 19 8.17 6.38 2.43
CA TYR A 19 7.37 6.30 1.22
C TYR A 19 6.55 5.01 1.11
N LEU A 20 7.18 3.87 1.42
CA LEU A 20 6.51 2.57 1.45
C LEU A 20 5.47 2.51 2.59
N ASN A 21 5.69 3.24 3.68
CA ASN A 21 4.69 3.45 4.74
C ASN A 21 3.61 4.49 4.38
N GLY A 22 3.47 4.86 3.10
CA GLY A 22 2.39 5.72 2.62
C GLY A 22 2.56 7.21 2.90
N ALA A 23 3.73 7.68 3.34
CA ALA A 23 3.98 9.12 3.46
C ALA A 23 3.99 9.78 2.07
N SER A 24 3.29 10.91 1.94
CA SER A 24 3.36 11.71 0.71
C SER A 24 4.74 12.35 0.56
N ARG A 25 5.13 12.66 -0.68
CA ARG A 25 6.40 13.35 -1.00
C ARG A 25 6.56 14.68 -0.24
N SER A 26 5.46 15.43 -0.05
CA SER A 26 5.43 16.65 0.78
C SER A 26 5.70 16.37 2.25
N LYS A 27 5.17 15.27 2.80
CA LYS A 27 5.41 14.85 4.18
C LYS A 27 6.85 14.38 4.37
N ILE A 28 7.41 13.68 3.38
CA ILE A 28 8.82 13.27 3.35
C ILE A 28 9.72 14.51 3.35
N ARG A 29 9.47 15.49 2.46
CA ARG A 29 10.19 16.77 2.44
C ARG A 29 10.15 17.47 3.80
N HIS A 30 8.97 17.55 4.41
CA HIS A 30 8.81 18.17 5.73
C HIS A 30 9.63 17.43 6.80
N LYS A 31 9.62 16.10 6.82
CA LYS A 31 10.41 15.29 7.75
C LYS A 31 11.93 15.44 7.52
N LEU A 32 12.38 15.51 6.28
CA LEU A 32 13.79 15.75 5.94
C LEU A 32 14.26 17.12 6.42
N ARG A 33 13.47 18.18 6.16
CA ARG A 33 13.79 19.53 6.63
C ARG A 33 13.80 19.61 8.16
N LYS A 34 12.81 19.00 8.83
CA LYS A 34 12.67 19.09 10.29
C LYS A 34 13.75 18.30 11.05
N ARG A 35 14.10 17.09 10.60
CA ARG A 35 14.98 16.18 11.34
C ARG A 35 16.44 16.26 10.92
N HIS A 36 16.68 16.52 9.63
CA HIS A 36 18.01 16.48 9.05
C HIS A 36 18.45 17.84 8.48
N GLN A 37 17.60 18.88 8.60
CA GLN A 37 17.88 20.24 8.13
C GLN A 37 18.18 20.34 6.61
N ILE A 38 17.75 19.33 5.85
CA ILE A 38 17.96 19.27 4.41
C ILE A 38 16.81 19.97 3.68
N ALA A 39 17.13 21.07 3.02
CA ALA A 39 16.22 21.76 2.11
C ALA A 39 16.35 21.18 0.70
N VAL A 40 15.38 20.34 0.32
CA VAL A 40 15.30 19.71 -1.01
C VAL A 40 13.94 19.97 -1.61
N ASP A 41 13.92 20.25 -2.91
CA ASP A 41 12.67 20.44 -3.64
C ASP A 41 11.97 19.09 -3.92
N LEU A 42 10.65 19.14 -4.09
CA LEU A 42 9.82 18.00 -4.46
C LEU A 42 10.23 17.38 -5.79
N SER A 43 10.70 18.19 -6.74
CA SER A 43 11.24 17.70 -8.02
C SER A 43 12.47 16.81 -7.81
N THR A 44 13.37 17.22 -6.92
CA THR A 44 14.61 16.49 -6.58
C THR A 44 14.27 15.18 -5.87
N ILE A 45 13.37 15.23 -4.87
CA ILE A 45 12.87 14.02 -4.20
C ILE A 45 12.27 13.05 -5.22
N SER A 46 11.39 13.54 -6.10
CA SER A 46 10.70 12.69 -7.09
C SER A 46 11.66 12.05 -8.08
N ARG A 47 12.62 12.82 -8.62
CA ARG A 47 13.65 12.32 -9.52
C ARG A 47 14.52 11.25 -8.85
N ARG A 48 14.90 11.47 -7.58
CA ARG A 48 15.74 10.55 -6.83
C ARG A 48 15.03 9.26 -6.47
N MET A 49 13.77 9.36 -6.06
CA MET A 49 12.94 8.19 -5.82
C MET A 49 12.74 7.34 -7.09
N ALA A 50 12.55 7.99 -8.24
CA ALA A 50 12.51 7.29 -9.53
C ALA A 50 13.86 6.61 -9.84
N SER A 51 14.99 7.28 -9.63
CA SER A 51 16.32 6.66 -9.84
C SER A 51 16.61 5.49 -8.88
N TRP A 52 15.98 5.46 -7.70
CA TRP A 52 16.11 4.35 -6.76
C TRP A 52 15.19 3.16 -7.09
N GLY A 53 14.38 3.26 -8.15
CA GLY A 53 13.42 2.22 -8.54
C GLY A 53 12.17 2.16 -7.65
N LEU A 54 11.85 3.24 -6.90
CA LEU A 54 10.66 3.22 -6.07
C LEU A 54 9.39 3.27 -6.93
N PRO A 55 8.40 2.39 -6.67
CA PRO A 55 7.17 2.37 -7.44
C PRO A 55 6.48 3.72 -7.36
N ARG A 56 5.87 4.20 -8.46
CA ARG A 56 5.08 5.44 -8.41
C ARG A 56 3.94 5.24 -7.42
N GLN A 57 3.85 6.11 -6.41
CA GLN A 57 2.78 6.12 -5.43
C GLN A 57 1.47 6.14 -6.20
N GLN A 58 0.68 5.09 -6.04
CA GLN A 58 -0.40 4.78 -6.95
C GLN A 58 -1.40 5.93 -7.00
N SER A 59 -1.52 6.54 -8.18
CA SER A 59 -2.28 7.78 -8.37
C SER A 59 -3.79 7.54 -8.47
N ARG A 60 -4.19 6.32 -8.86
CA ARG A 60 -5.59 5.94 -9.04
C ARG A 60 -5.83 4.59 -8.37
N THR A 61 -6.87 4.53 -7.54
CA THR A 61 -7.41 3.28 -7.06
C THR A 61 -8.03 2.55 -8.24
N ILE A 62 -7.61 1.31 -8.45
CA ILE A 62 -8.25 0.42 -9.41
C ILE A 62 -9.45 -0.16 -8.67
N GLU A 63 -10.65 0.25 -9.07
CA GLU A 63 -11.88 -0.24 -8.46
C GLU A 63 -12.20 -1.60 -9.09
N THR A 64 -11.76 -2.68 -8.42
CA THR A 64 -12.19 -4.04 -8.75
C THR A 64 -13.37 -4.45 -7.87
N PRO A 65 -14.29 -5.30 -8.34
CA PRO A 65 -15.42 -5.74 -7.52
C PRO A 65 -14.98 -6.45 -6.23
N GLU A 66 -13.86 -7.16 -6.25
CA GLU A 66 -13.28 -7.83 -5.07
C GLU A 66 -12.80 -6.81 -4.04
N LEU A 67 -12.16 -5.71 -4.49
CA LEU A 67 -11.75 -4.62 -3.61
C LEU A 67 -12.96 -3.95 -2.96
N VAL A 68 -14.05 -3.78 -3.72
CA VAL A 68 -15.29 -3.22 -3.21
C VAL A 68 -15.88 -4.11 -2.12
N GLU A 69 -15.95 -5.42 -2.31
CA GLU A 69 -16.43 -6.36 -1.30
C GLU A 69 -15.50 -6.41 -0.08
N ALA A 70 -14.18 -6.43 -0.25
CA ALA A 70 -13.23 -6.39 0.87
C ALA A 70 -13.37 -5.11 1.72
N ILE A 71 -13.56 -3.95 1.07
CA ILE A 71 -13.83 -2.68 1.77
C ILE A 71 -15.15 -2.77 2.56
N ARG A 72 -16.19 -3.32 1.94
CA ARG A 72 -17.51 -3.47 2.57
C ARG A 72 -17.42 -4.38 3.79
N ASP A 73 -16.71 -5.49 3.69
CA ASP A 73 -16.53 -6.44 4.77
C ASP A 73 -15.73 -5.82 5.92
N LEU A 74 -14.61 -5.15 5.64
CA LEU A 74 -13.80 -4.51 6.67
C LEU A 74 -14.55 -3.37 7.39
N ILE A 75 -15.34 -2.56 6.68
CA ILE A 75 -16.02 -1.39 7.28
C ILE A 75 -17.36 -1.77 7.92
N PHE A 76 -18.18 -2.58 7.25
CA PHE A 76 -19.57 -2.85 7.68
C PHE A 76 -19.71 -4.15 8.45
N ARG A 77 -18.93 -5.20 8.14
CA ARG A 77 -18.99 -6.48 8.87
C ARG A 77 -18.03 -6.52 10.05
N VAL A 78 -16.78 -6.11 9.85
CA VAL A 78 -15.77 -6.08 10.92
C VAL A 78 -15.91 -4.80 11.77
N GLY A 79 -16.24 -3.66 11.16
CA GLY A 79 -16.40 -2.38 11.86
C GLY A 79 -15.12 -1.57 11.98
N LEU A 80 -14.12 -1.82 11.12
CA LEU A 80 -12.85 -1.11 11.13
C LEU A 80 -13.01 0.34 10.69
N THR A 81 -12.20 1.21 11.28
CA THR A 81 -12.10 2.61 10.86
C THR A 81 -11.42 2.72 9.50
N GLU A 82 -11.70 3.79 8.73
CA GLU A 82 -11.08 3.99 7.40
C GLU A 82 -9.55 3.89 7.42
N LYS A 83 -8.90 4.38 8.48
CA LYS A 83 -7.44 4.28 8.62
C LYS A 83 -6.98 2.84 8.77
N GLN A 84 -7.70 2.04 9.56
CA GLN A 84 -7.41 0.63 9.79
C GLN A 84 -7.69 -0.18 8.51
N SER A 85 -8.87 -0.02 7.90
CA SER A 85 -9.20 -0.70 6.63
C SER A 85 -8.19 -0.37 5.53
N LEU A 86 -7.78 0.91 5.41
CA LEU A 86 -6.74 1.30 4.46
C LEU A 86 -5.41 0.60 4.74
N SER A 87 -5.01 0.52 6.01
CA SER A 87 -3.75 -0.12 6.40
C SER A 87 -3.80 -1.64 6.12
N VAL A 88 -4.92 -2.29 6.40
CA VAL A 88 -5.13 -3.72 6.12
C VAL A 88 -5.09 -3.99 4.62
N LEU A 89 -5.87 -3.24 3.84
CA LEU A 89 -5.92 -3.40 2.38
C LEU A 89 -4.54 -3.14 1.73
N GLN A 90 -3.79 -2.15 2.21
CA GLN A 90 -2.44 -1.89 1.71
C GLN A 90 -1.44 -2.98 2.10
N ARG A 91 -1.54 -3.55 3.31
CA ARG A 91 -0.73 -4.70 3.72
C ARG A 91 -1.03 -5.95 2.90
N GLN A 92 -2.28 -6.11 2.50
CA GLN A 92 -2.75 -7.14 1.58
C GLN A 92 -2.38 -6.87 0.10
N GLY A 93 -1.64 -5.81 -0.19
CA GLY A 93 -1.19 -5.49 -1.55
C GLY A 93 -2.25 -4.86 -2.44
N TRP A 94 -3.44 -4.51 -1.91
CA TRP A 94 -4.49 -3.90 -2.72
C TRP A 94 -4.09 -2.48 -3.17
N PRO A 95 -4.31 -2.15 -4.45
CA PRO A 95 -4.00 -0.85 -5.03
C PRO A 95 -5.00 0.25 -4.61
N ILE A 96 -5.09 0.54 -3.30
CA ILE A 96 -6.07 1.46 -2.73
C ILE A 96 -5.47 2.74 -2.13
N THR A 97 -6.12 3.86 -2.43
CA THR A 97 -5.81 5.17 -1.86
C THR A 97 -6.92 5.57 -0.89
N LYS A 98 -6.61 6.44 0.08
CA LYS A 98 -7.63 6.99 0.99
C LYS A 98 -8.82 7.61 0.24
N ARG A 99 -8.56 8.29 -0.88
CA ARG A 99 -9.60 8.90 -1.72
C ARG A 99 -10.44 7.85 -2.44
N GLY A 100 -9.82 6.78 -2.93
CA GLY A 100 -10.50 5.63 -3.52
C GLY A 100 -11.38 4.90 -2.51
N LEU A 101 -10.86 4.63 -1.31
CA LEU A 101 -11.61 4.04 -0.19
C LEU A 101 -12.86 4.87 0.13
N LYS A 102 -12.69 6.19 0.27
CA LYS A 102 -13.81 7.09 0.56
C LYS A 102 -14.84 7.11 -0.57
N ARG A 103 -14.41 7.07 -1.84
CA ARG A 103 -15.32 7.02 -2.99
C ARG A 103 -16.14 5.72 -3.00
N ILE A 104 -15.48 4.58 -2.82
CA ILE A 104 -16.13 3.27 -2.80
C ILE A 104 -17.12 3.17 -1.64
N ARG A 105 -16.73 3.65 -0.45
CA ARG A 105 -17.59 3.67 0.75
C ARG A 105 -18.83 4.56 0.59
N LEU A 106 -18.68 5.74 0.00
CA LEU A 106 -19.76 6.72 -0.15
C LEU A 106 -20.69 6.42 -1.33
N HIS A 107 -20.41 5.39 -2.12
CA HIS A 107 -21.27 5.02 -3.24
C HIS A 107 -22.63 4.51 -2.72
N PRO A 108 -23.76 5.09 -3.16
CA PRO A 108 -25.08 4.80 -2.61
C PRO A 108 -25.47 3.32 -2.75
N ASP A 109 -25.16 2.70 -3.89
CA ASP A 109 -25.51 1.29 -4.16
C ASP A 109 -24.67 0.26 -3.37
N ARG A 110 -23.55 0.69 -2.79
CA ARG A 110 -22.59 -0.19 -2.10
C ARG A 110 -22.79 -0.20 -0.58
N ARG A 111 -23.84 0.48 -0.08
CA ARG A 111 -24.08 0.70 1.36
C ARG A 111 -24.96 -0.35 2.03
N ARG A 112 -25.63 -1.23 1.28
CA ARG A 112 -26.46 -2.31 1.84
C ARG A 112 -25.62 -3.56 2.11
N VAL A 113 -25.33 -3.84 3.37
CA VAL A 113 -24.69 -5.10 3.81
C VAL A 113 -25.27 -5.49 5.16
N ARG A 114 -25.60 -6.78 5.36
CA ARG A 114 -25.99 -7.31 6.68
C ARG A 114 -24.80 -7.20 7.64
N ARG A 115 -25.01 -6.67 8.85
CA ARG A 115 -23.98 -6.66 9.89
C ARG A 115 -23.74 -8.08 10.39
N ILE A 116 -22.47 -8.44 10.54
CA ILE A 116 -22.05 -9.65 11.23
C ILE A 116 -21.99 -9.34 12.73
N ASN A 117 -22.68 -10.15 13.53
CA ASN A 117 -22.80 -9.96 14.98
C ASN A 117 -21.93 -10.93 15.79
N SER A 118 -21.31 -11.94 15.16
CA SER A 118 -20.48 -12.94 15.84
C SER A 118 -18.99 -12.71 15.62
N ASN A 119 -18.17 -12.95 16.64
CA ASN A 119 -16.72 -12.78 16.58
C ASN A 119 -16.03 -13.89 15.76
N GLU A 120 -16.59 -15.09 15.68
CA GLU A 120 -16.07 -16.19 14.86
C GLU A 120 -16.17 -15.87 13.36
N GLU A 121 -17.31 -15.32 12.94
CA GLU A 121 -17.51 -14.88 11.56
C GLU A 121 -16.56 -13.72 11.18
N ARG A 122 -16.15 -12.89 12.14
CA ARG A 122 -15.13 -11.85 11.93
C ARG A 122 -13.74 -12.43 11.70
N LEU A 123 -13.37 -13.47 12.45
CA LEU A 123 -12.06 -14.11 12.32
C LEU A 123 -11.95 -14.86 10.98
N ALA A 124 -13.00 -15.61 10.62
CA ALA A 124 -13.07 -16.32 9.35
C ALA A 124 -13.02 -15.40 8.13
N LEU A 125 -13.56 -14.17 8.24
CA LEU A 125 -13.46 -13.17 7.17
C LEU A 125 -12.04 -12.62 7.02
N LEU A 126 -11.35 -12.35 8.13
CA LEU A 126 -9.96 -11.92 8.10
C LEU A 126 -9.10 -12.98 7.40
N GLU A 127 -9.25 -14.25 7.79
CA GLU A 127 -8.54 -15.39 7.20
C GLU A 127 -8.89 -15.60 5.72
N LYS A 128 -10.16 -15.46 5.34
CA LYS A 128 -10.59 -15.56 3.94
C LYS A 128 -10.01 -14.45 3.07
N THR A 129 -9.86 -13.23 3.60
CA THR A 129 -9.18 -12.15 2.87
C THR A 129 -7.68 -12.37 2.71
N GLU A 130 -7.05 -13.19 3.55
CA GLU A 130 -5.64 -13.58 3.40
C GLU A 130 -5.44 -14.63 2.29
N GLN A 131 -6.39 -15.54 2.08
CA GLN A 131 -6.28 -16.62 1.08
C GLN A 131 -6.40 -16.17 -0.38
N VAL A 132 -7.16 -15.09 -0.66
CA VAL A 132 -7.41 -14.59 -2.03
C VAL A 132 -6.11 -14.13 -2.74
N ILE A 133 -5.02 -13.89 -2.01
CA ILE A 133 -3.74 -13.44 -2.57
C ILE A 133 -2.89 -14.60 -3.11
N VAL A 134 -3.08 -15.83 -2.60
CA VAL A 134 -2.27 -16.98 -3.04
C VAL A 134 -2.63 -17.41 -4.47
N GLU A 135 -3.88 -17.22 -4.90
CA GLU A 135 -4.32 -17.60 -6.26
C GLU A 135 -4.10 -16.53 -7.35
N MET A 136 -3.86 -15.26 -6.99
CA MET A 136 -3.70 -14.16 -7.96
C MET A 136 -2.24 -13.77 -8.29
N ALA A 137 -1.25 -14.57 -7.88
CA ALA A 137 0.13 -14.41 -8.34
C ALA A 137 0.45 -15.43 -9.45
N PRO A 138 0.03 -15.23 -10.72
CA PRO A 138 0.63 -15.98 -11.81
C PRO A 138 2.06 -15.44 -12.01
N GLY A 139 3.05 -16.24 -11.61
CA GLY A 139 4.41 -16.11 -12.14
C GLY A 139 5.44 -15.44 -11.22
N LEU A 140 5.77 -16.08 -10.10
CA LEU A 140 7.18 -16.16 -9.71
C LEU A 140 7.62 -17.61 -9.96
N PRO A 141 8.61 -17.85 -10.84
CA PRO A 141 9.06 -19.20 -11.10
C PRO A 141 9.65 -19.75 -9.81
N SER A 142 9.10 -20.87 -9.38
CA SER A 142 9.71 -21.77 -8.43
C SER A 142 11.09 -22.12 -8.99
N ASP A 143 12.13 -21.50 -8.47
CA ASP A 143 13.51 -21.94 -8.67
C ASP A 143 13.65 -23.30 -7.96
N GLN A 144 13.11 -24.33 -8.60
CA GLN A 144 13.42 -25.72 -8.34
C GLN A 144 14.49 -26.11 -9.34
N SER A 145 15.76 -25.89 -8.97
CA SER A 145 16.88 -26.58 -9.59
C SER A 145 18.05 -26.68 -8.60
N ASN A 146 17.75 -27.22 -7.42
CA ASN A 146 18.74 -28.02 -6.70
C ASN A 146 18.25 -29.45 -6.69
N GLN A 147 18.64 -30.22 -7.72
CA GLN A 147 18.97 -31.63 -7.56
C GLN A 147 19.54 -32.25 -8.85
N ILE A 148 20.71 -32.87 -8.65
CA ILE A 148 21.26 -34.04 -9.36
C ILE A 148 21.99 -33.75 -10.66
N ARG A 149 23.33 -33.90 -10.61
CA ARG A 149 24.03 -34.91 -11.42
C ARG A 149 25.44 -35.17 -10.89
N THR A 150 25.61 -36.42 -10.44
CA THR A 150 26.80 -37.30 -10.42
C THR A 150 28.12 -36.76 -9.90
#